data_AF-A0A843F5U0-F1
#
_entry.id   AF-A0A843F5U0-F1
#
_cell.length_a   1.000
_cell.length_b   1.000
_cell.length_c   1.000
_cell.angle_alpha   90.00
_cell.angle_beta   90.00
_cell.angle_gamma   90.00
#
_symmetry.space_group_name_H-M   'P 1'
#
loop_
_entity.id
_entity.type
_entity.pdbx_description
1 polymer ?
#
loop_
_entity_poly.entity_id
_entity_poly.type
_entity_poly.pdbx_seq_one_letter_code
_entity_poly.pdbx_strand_id
1 'polypeptide(L)' 'TCISIRIAFKRNNKVFIRSGAGIVADSVPDNEFDECMNKAAAVINALKMADEGLE' A
#
# COMPACT_ATOMS: atom_id res chain seq x y z
N THR A 1 17.05 -9.91 7.09
CA THR A 1 16.82 -8.66 6.33
C THR A 1 15.72 -8.88 5.31
N CYS A 2 14.85 -7.89 5.07
CA CYS A 2 13.73 -7.98 4.12
C CYS A 2 13.56 -6.67 3.32
N ILE A 3 12.77 -6.73 2.24
CA ILE A 3 12.40 -5.56 1.42
C ILE A 3 11.25 -4.82 2.11
N SER A 4 11.34 -3.49 2.19
CA SER A 4 10.35 -2.62 2.84
C SER A 4 9.09 -2.38 2.00
N ILE A 5 8.37 -3.45 1.62
CA ILE A 5 7.06 -3.39 0.92
C ILE A 5 5.95 -3.91 1.82
N ARG A 6 4.69 -3.50 1.56
CA ARG A 6 3.52 -3.83 2.40
C ARG A 6 3.71 -3.43 3.87
N ILE A 7 4.36 -2.29 4.11
CA ILE A 7 4.60 -1.74 5.43
C ILE A 7 3.69 -0.53 5.66
N ALA A 8 3.19 -0.40 6.89
CA ALA A 8 2.61 0.83 7.42
C ALA A 8 3.65 1.56 8.28
N PHE A 9 3.89 2.84 8.00
CA PHE A 9 4.81 3.69 8.77
C PHE A 9 4.04 4.82 9.45
N LYS A 10 4.06 4.90 10.79
CA LYS A 10 3.37 5.96 11.54
C LYS A 10 4.32 7.11 11.88
N ARG A 11 3.94 8.35 11.55
CA ARG A 11 4.67 9.57 11.94
C ARG A 11 3.70 10.75 12.07
N ASN A 12 3.87 11.57 13.11
CA ASN A 12 3.07 12.79 13.33
C ASN A 12 1.56 12.53 13.24
N ASN A 13 1.10 11.48 13.92
CA ASN A 13 -0.29 11.01 13.92
C ASN A 13 -0.87 10.68 12.54
N LYS A 14 -0.02 10.30 11.58
CA LYS A 14 -0.44 9.82 10.25
C LYS A 14 0.24 8.51 9.94
N VAL A 15 -0.51 7.61 9.29
CA VAL A 15 0.03 6.36 8.75
C VAL A 15 0.28 6.51 7.27
N PHE A 16 1.50 6.17 6.84
CA PHE A 16 1.95 6.21 5.46
C PHE A 16 2.09 4.78 4.94
N ILE A 17 1.49 4.53 3.77
CA ILE A 17 1.55 3.25 3.07
C ILE A 17 2.02 3.55 1.66
N ARG A 18 3.03 2.82 1.19
CA ARG A 18 3.55 2.96 -0.17
C ARG A 18 3.37 1.65 -0.91
N SER A 19 2.94 1.77 -2.15
CA SER A 19 2.74 0.67 -3.09
C SER A 19 3.19 1.11 -4.47
N GLY A 20 3.38 0.14 -5.36
CA GLY A 20 3.83 0.35 -6.72
C GLY A 20 3.56 -0.87 -7.58
N ALA A 21 3.77 -0.69 -8.89
CA ALA A 21 3.65 -1.73 -9.90
C ALA A 21 4.92 -1.78 -10.76
N GLY A 22 5.14 -2.92 -11.40
CA GLY A 22 6.27 -3.12 -12.31
C GLY A 22 5.82 -2.81 -13.73
N ILE A 23 6.30 -1.70 -14.29
CA ILE A 23 5.92 -1.30 -15.65
C ILE A 23 6.78 -2.02 -16.68
N VAL A 24 6.11 -2.64 -17.65
CA VAL A 24 6.71 -3.30 -18.83
C VAL A 24 6.14 -2.71 -20.12
N ALA A 25 6.63 -3.17 -21.27
CA ALA A 25 6.33 -2.56 -22.57
C ALA A 25 4.83 -2.61 -22.96
N ASP A 26 4.10 -3.61 -22.47
CA ASP A 26 2.69 -3.88 -22.72
C ASP A 26 1.80 -3.53 -21.52
N SER A 27 2.34 -2.88 -20.49
CA SER A 27 1.57 -2.43 -19.33
C SER A 27 0.44 -1.47 -19.72
N VAL A 28 -0.73 -1.67 -19.12
CA VAL A 28 -1.90 -0.80 -19.27
C VAL A 28 -2.01 0.09 -18.03
N PRO A 29 -1.93 1.43 -18.14
CA PRO A 29 -1.88 2.34 -16.99
C PRO A 29 -2.98 2.09 -15.94
N ASP A 30 -4.20 1.83 -16.39
CA ASP A 30 -5.34 1.58 -15.49
C ASP A 30 -5.16 0.29 -14.68
N ASN A 31 -4.70 -0.80 -15.32
CA ASN A 31 -4.45 -2.07 -14.64
C ASN A 31 -3.32 -1.94 -13.61
N GLU A 32 -2.26 -1.21 -13.93
CA GLU A 32 -1.11 -1.01 -13.04
C GLU A 32 -1.49 -0.15 -11.82
N PHE A 33 -2.37 0.84 -12.03
CA PHE A 33 -2.94 1.63 -10.95
C PHE A 33 -3.79 0.77 -10.02
N ASP A 34 -4.67 -0.06 -10.58
CA ASP A 34 -5.48 -0.99 -9.80
C ASP A 34 -4.62 -1.99 -9.02
N GLU A 35 -3.54 -2.50 -9.63
CA GLU A 35 -2.55 -3.34 -8.93
C GLU A 35 -1.90 -2.61 -7.75
N CYS A 36 -1.46 -1.35 -7.94
CA CYS A 36 -0.90 -0.53 -6.87
C CYS A 36 -1.89 -0.40 -5.70
N MET A 37 -3.14 -0.08 -6.01
CA MET A 37 -4.20 0.10 -5.01
C MET A 37 -4.52 -1.20 -4.29
N ASN A 38 -4.64 -2.31 -5.01
CA ASN A 38 -4.90 -3.64 -4.43
C ASN A 38 -3.79 -4.09 -3.49
N LYS A 39 -2.52 -3.85 -3.84
CA LYS A 39 -1.38 -4.12 -2.95
C LYS A 39 -1.39 -3.27 -1.68
N ALA A 40 -1.77 -1.99 -1.78
CA ALA A 40 -1.90 -1.09 -0.62
C ALA A 40 -3.10 -1.48 0.25
N ALA A 41 -4.20 -1.91 -0.36
CA ALA A 41 -5.45 -2.27 0.30
C ALA A 41 -5.26 -3.36 1.37
N ALA A 42 -4.35 -4.32 1.16
CA ALA A 42 -4.04 -5.33 2.15
C ALA A 42 -3.59 -4.74 3.50
N VAL A 43 -2.70 -3.73 3.46
CA VAL A 43 -2.21 -3.04 4.66
C VAL A 43 -3.30 -2.14 5.26
N ILE A 44 -4.05 -1.45 4.41
CA ILE A 44 -5.16 -0.59 4.84
C ILE A 44 -6.24 -1.41 5.56
N ASN A 45 -6.61 -2.57 5.03
CA ASN A 45 -7.61 -3.45 5.62
C ASN A 45 -7.12 -4.01 6.96
N ALA A 46 -5.84 -4.37 7.06
CA ALA A 46 -5.24 -4.78 8.33
C ALA A 46 -5.31 -3.67 9.40
N LEU A 47 -5.04 -2.42 9.02
CA LEU A 47 -5.18 -1.27 9.92
C LEU A 47 -6.63 -1.04 10.35
N LYS A 48 -7.59 -1.16 9.42
CA LYS A 48 -9.03 -1.04 9.73
C LYS A 48 -9.51 -2.12 10.69
N MET A 49 -8.99 -3.35 10.55
CA MET A 49 -9.33 -4.46 11.46
C MET A 49 -8.69 -4.33 12.84
N ALA A 50 -7.54 -3.65 12.93
CA ALA A 50 -6.80 -3.51 14.17
C ALA A 50 -7.33 -2.40 15.11
N ASP A 51 -8.37 -1.66 14.69
CA ASP A 51 -9.02 -0.56 15.44
C ASP A 51 -8.08 0.62 15.85
N GLU A 52 -6.77 0.52 15.58
CA GLU A 52 -5.76 1.53 15.88
C GLU A 52 -5.09 2.04 14.60
N GLY A 53 -5.39 3.29 14.19
CA GLY A 53 -4.55 3.96 13.19
C GLY A 53 -5.16 5.11 12.38
N LEU A 54 -6.45 5.43 12.57
CA LEU A 54 -7.12 6.50 11.82
C LEU A 54 -7.73 7.60 12.70
N GLU A 55 -7.38 7.67 13.99
CA GLU A 55 -7.61 8.88 14.83
C GLU A 55 -6.52 9.93 14.64
#